data_AF-A0AAE3XBF4-F1
#
_entry.id   AF-A0AAE3XBF4-F1
#
_cell.length_a   1.000
_cell.length_b   1.000
_cell.length_c   1.000
_cell.angle_alpha   90.00
_cell.angle_beta   90.00
_cell.angle_gamma   90.00
#
_symmetry.space_group_name_H-M   'P 1'
#
loop_
_entity.id
_entity.type
_entity.pdbx_description
1 polymer ?
#
loop_
_entity_poly.entity_id
_entity_poly.type
_entity_poly.pdbx_seq_one_letter_code
_entity_poly.pdbx_strand_id
1 'polypeptide(L)'
;MSALTLPLQPKEDTELVVEPWGQTFQLAAGERYVLSWLGSEEQPECLSTPTGLVVFMGTGATFNLQHESGAWIGGSDIPFPSLPPSMSTKEFLSMTGLIHIQPSESDGARREP
;
A
#
# COMPACT_ATOMS: atom_id res chain seq x y z
N MET A 1 10.29 19.78 5.38
CA MET A 1 9.05 18.98 5.32
C MET A 1 9.22 17.82 6.29
N SER A 2 8.26 17.61 7.18
CA SER A 2 8.29 16.46 8.09
C SER A 2 7.75 15.23 7.37
N ALA A 3 8.31 14.06 7.65
CA ALA A 3 7.73 12.81 7.16
C ALA A 3 6.35 12.59 7.79
N LEU A 4 5.37 12.25 6.96
CA LEU A 4 4.09 11.74 7.42
C LEU A 4 4.21 10.23 7.64
N THR A 5 3.37 9.68 8.52
CA THR A 5 3.45 8.27 8.92
C THR A 5 2.09 7.60 8.98
N LEU A 6 2.09 6.29 8.73
CA LEU A 6 0.98 5.37 8.86
C LEU A 6 1.47 4.19 9.73
N PRO A 7 1.00 4.06 10.98
CA PRO A 7 1.30 2.91 11.79
C PRO A 7 0.54 1.68 11.27
N LEU A 8 1.22 0.55 11.21
CA LEU A 8 0.69 -0.73 10.74
C LEU A 8 0.91 -1.80 11.82
N GLN A 9 -0.15 -2.47 12.24
CA GLN A 9 -0.09 -3.62 13.13
C GLN A 9 -1.07 -4.68 12.64
N PRO A 10 -0.64 -5.57 11.73
CA PRO A 10 -1.53 -6.59 11.19
C PRO A 10 -1.89 -7.61 12.27
N LYS A 11 -3.12 -8.14 12.22
CA LYS A 11 -3.60 -9.14 13.19
C LYS A 11 -3.21 -10.57 12.81
N GLU A 12 -2.87 -10.77 11.54
CA GLU A 12 -2.47 -12.02 10.92
C GLU A 12 -1.33 -11.71 9.94
N ASP A 13 -0.60 -12.72 9.49
CA ASP A 13 0.47 -12.51 8.51
C ASP A 13 -0.14 -11.89 7.24
N THR A 14 0.37 -10.72 6.89
CA THR A 14 -0.27 -9.81 5.93
C THR A 14 0.71 -9.40 4.85
N GLU A 15 0.28 -9.51 3.60
CA GLU A 15 0.98 -8.90 2.49
C GLU A 15 0.70 -7.39 2.44
N LEU A 16 1.73 -6.56 2.49
CA LEU A 16 1.63 -5.12 2.23
C LEU A 16 2.14 -4.83 0.83
N VAL A 17 1.32 -4.22 -0.02
CA VAL A 17 1.73 -3.67 -1.32
C VAL A 17 1.75 -2.14 -1.25
N VAL A 18 2.88 -1.53 -1.57
CA VAL A 18 3.01 -0.07 -1.65
C VAL A 18 3.01 0.35 -3.11
N GLU A 19 1.88 0.91 -3.52
CA GLU A 19 1.65 1.44 -4.86
C GLU A 19 2.04 2.93 -4.94
N PRO A 20 2.59 3.39 -6.06
CA PRO A 20 2.60 2.74 -7.39
C PRO A 20 3.88 1.96 -7.75
N TRP A 21 4.77 1.73 -6.79
CA TRP A 21 6.00 0.98 -7.06
C TRP A 21 5.79 -0.54 -7.14
N GLY A 22 4.58 -1.04 -6.84
CA GLY A 22 4.32 -2.48 -6.74
C GLY A 22 5.24 -3.21 -5.76
N GLN A 23 5.76 -2.51 -4.73
CA GLN A 23 6.67 -3.13 -3.76
C GLN A 23 5.87 -3.91 -2.73
N THR A 24 6.17 -5.20 -2.63
CA THR A 24 5.49 -6.13 -1.74
C THR A 24 6.34 -6.47 -0.53
N PHE A 25 5.76 -6.43 0.66
CA PHE A 25 6.38 -6.78 1.94
C PHE A 25 5.51 -7.77 2.70
N GLN A 26 6.15 -8.69 3.42
CA GLN A 26 5.46 -9.60 4.32
C GLN A 26 5.56 -9.04 5.74
N LEU A 27 4.40 -8.74 6.33
CA LEU A 27 4.28 -8.23 7.69
C LEU A 27 3.80 -9.34 8.61
N ALA A 28 4.53 -9.59 9.68
CA ALA A 28 4.20 -10.64 10.64
C ALA A 28 3.04 -10.21 11.56
N ALA A 29 2.17 -11.16 11.88
CA ALA A 29 1.05 -10.97 12.79
C ALA A 29 1.50 -10.41 14.15
N GLY A 30 0.83 -9.36 14.62
CA GLY A 30 1.05 -8.76 15.94
C GLY A 30 2.24 -7.81 16.02
N GLU A 31 3.16 -7.85 15.07
CA GLU A 31 4.31 -6.93 14.99
C GLU A 31 3.88 -5.52 14.57
N ARG A 32 4.69 -4.52 14.92
CA ARG A 32 4.42 -3.12 14.60
C ARG A 32 5.39 -2.58 13.58
N TYR A 33 4.83 -1.91 12.58
CA TYR A 33 5.56 -1.27 11.51
C TYR A 33 5.11 0.18 11.36
N VAL A 34 5.99 0.99 10.79
CA VAL A 34 5.71 2.38 10.44
C VAL A 34 6.04 2.55 8.96
N LEU A 35 5.01 2.80 8.16
CA LEU A 35 5.17 3.29 6.80
C LEU A 35 5.27 4.81 6.87
N SER A 36 6.32 5.39 6.31
CA SER A 36 6.53 6.85 6.27
C SER A 36 6.75 7.34 4.85
N TRP A 37 6.39 8.60 4.60
CA TRP A 37 6.57 9.23 3.29
C TRP A 37 6.97 10.71 3.37
N LEU A 38 7.62 11.15 2.31
CA LEU A 38 8.06 12.51 2.07
C LEU A 38 7.63 12.95 0.68
N GLY A 39 7.54 14.26 0.43
CA GLY A 39 7.25 14.81 -0.89
C GLY A 39 5.76 14.91 -1.24
N SER A 40 4.87 14.35 -0.43
CA SER A 40 3.42 14.56 -0.49
C SER A 40 2.86 14.85 0.90
N GLU A 41 1.91 15.77 0.98
CA GLU A 41 1.12 16.06 2.19
C GLU A 41 -0.18 15.26 2.24
N GLU A 42 -0.49 14.50 1.18
CA GLU A 42 -1.70 13.69 1.09
C GLU A 42 -1.56 12.44 1.96
N GLN A 43 -2.65 12.08 2.66
CA GLN A 43 -2.72 10.75 3.27
C GLN A 43 -2.92 9.70 2.17
N PRO A 44 -2.20 8.58 2.24
CA PRO A 44 -2.36 7.52 1.26
C PRO A 44 -3.73 6.86 1.41
N GLU A 45 -4.30 6.46 0.28
CA GLU A 45 -5.50 5.63 0.29
C GLU A 45 -5.13 4.18 0.62
N CYS A 46 -5.92 3.53 1.46
CA CYS A 46 -5.70 2.15 1.89
C CYS A 46 -6.83 1.24 1.40
N LEU A 47 -6.48 0.07 0.89
CA LEU A 47 -7.44 -0.95 0.45
C LEU A 47 -7.05 -2.30 1.05
N SER A 48 -7.89 -2.83 1.92
CA SER A 48 -7.77 -4.21 2.38
C SER A 48 -8.13 -5.19 1.26
N THR A 49 -7.31 -6.21 1.11
CA THR A 49 -7.53 -7.36 0.23
C THR A 49 -7.60 -8.63 1.10
N PRO A 50 -8.09 -9.76 0.56
CA PRO A 50 -8.10 -10.99 1.35
C PRO A 50 -6.72 -11.56 1.69
N THR A 51 -5.66 -11.12 1.01
CA THR A 51 -4.27 -11.47 1.31
C THR A 51 -3.52 -10.40 2.09
N GLY A 52 -4.09 -9.20 2.25
CA GLY A 52 -3.47 -8.15 3.04
C GLY A 52 -3.95 -6.72 2.78
N LEU A 53 -3.01 -5.82 2.53
CA LEU A 53 -3.22 -4.37 2.47
C LEU A 53 -2.48 -3.77 1.29
N VAL A 54 -3.18 -2.96 0.50
CA VAL A 54 -2.58 -2.10 -0.51
C VAL A 54 -2.63 -0.65 -0.04
N VAL A 55 -1.51 0.04 -0.14
CA VAL A 55 -1.37 1.47 0.19
C VAL A 55 -1.02 2.24 -1.07
N PHE A 56 -1.90 3.13 -1.50
CA PHE A 56 -1.72 3.98 -2.66
C PHE A 56 -1.15 5.33 -2.24
N MET A 57 0.14 5.54 -2.52
CA MET A 57 0.85 6.75 -2.13
C MET A 57 0.51 7.91 -3.07
N GLY A 58 0.50 9.13 -2.53
CA GLY A 58 0.24 10.36 -3.30
C GLY A 58 1.37 10.69 -4.30
N THR A 59 1.06 11.56 -5.26
CA THR A 59 2.06 12.03 -6.24
C THR A 59 3.19 12.81 -5.55
N GLY A 60 4.40 12.70 -6.10
CA GLY A 60 5.61 13.26 -5.52
C GLY A 60 6.10 12.54 -4.26
N ALA A 61 5.36 11.55 -3.76
CA ALA A 61 5.77 10.82 -2.56
C ALA A 61 6.98 9.91 -2.83
N THR A 62 7.87 9.81 -1.86
CA THR A 62 8.76 8.66 -1.63
C THR A 62 8.25 7.88 -0.43
N PHE A 63 8.72 6.66 -0.19
CA PHE A 63 8.30 5.92 1.00
C PHE A 63 9.41 5.11 1.64
N ASN A 64 9.24 4.85 2.92
CA ASN A 64 10.11 4.02 3.72
C ASN A 64 9.28 3.19 4.71
N LEU A 65 9.58 1.91 4.82
CA LEU A 65 8.97 0.98 5.75
C LEU A 65 9.98 0.54 6.79
N GLN A 66 9.61 0.70 8.06
CA GLN A 66 10.42 0.30 9.20
C GLN A 66 9.60 -0.55 10.17
N HIS A 67 10.26 -1.46 10.86
CA HIS A 67 9.74 -2.06 12.07
C HIS A 67 9.79 -1.03 13.22
N GLU A 68 8.91 -1.14 14.22
CA GLU A 68 8.87 -0.22 15.39
C GLU A 68 10.20 -0.20 16.16
N SER A 69 11.00 -1.26 16.09
CA SER A 69 12.36 -1.29 16.64
C SER A 69 13.37 -0.37 15.92
N GLY A 70 12.98 0.24 14.81
CA GLY A 70 13.83 1.05 13.94
C GLY A 70 14.54 0.26 12.83
N ALA A 71 14.33 -1.06 12.74
CA ALA A 71 14.89 -1.86 11.66
C ALA A 71 14.28 -1.48 10.31
N TRP A 72 15.14 -1.20 9.33
CA TRP A 72 14.70 -0.91 7.97
C TRP A 72 14.24 -2.19 7.26
N ILE A 73 13.06 -2.13 6.64
CA ILE A 73 12.46 -3.24 5.91
C ILE A 73 12.57 -3.01 4.39
N GLY A 74 12.30 -1.79 3.93
CA GLY A 74 12.36 -1.43 2.52
C GLY A 74 11.85 -0.02 2.24
N GLY A 75 11.86 0.38 0.98
CA GLY A 75 11.45 1.72 0.57
C GLY A 75 11.78 2.05 -0.88
N SER A 76 11.36 3.23 -1.30
CA SER A 76 11.73 3.83 -2.57
C SER A 76 12.04 5.32 -2.35
N ASP A 77 13.22 5.74 -2.78
CA ASP A 77 13.65 7.13 -2.81
C ASP A 77 13.32 7.83 -4.14
N ILE A 78 12.80 7.09 -5.12
CA ILE A 78 12.35 7.62 -6.41
C ILE A 78 10.93 8.18 -6.23
N PRO A 79 10.73 9.50 -6.36
CA PRO A 79 9.41 10.10 -6.19
C PRO A 79 8.43 9.59 -7.24
N PHE A 80 7.18 9.32 -6.83
CA PHE A 80 6.14 9.00 -7.79
C PHE A 80 5.86 10.21 -8.71
N PRO A 81 5.86 10.06 -10.04
CA PRO A 81 5.58 11.17 -10.94
C PRO A 81 4.23 11.84 -10.69
N SER A 82 4.12 13.10 -11.11
CA SER A 82 2.86 13.84 -11.06
C SER A 82 1.80 13.21 -11.96
N LEU A 83 0.56 13.17 -11.47
CA LEU A 83 -0.63 12.76 -12.21
C LEU A 83 -1.42 14.00 -12.67
N PRO A 84 -2.36 13.84 -13.63
CA PRO A 84 -3.32 14.89 -13.95
C PRO A 84 -3.99 15.43 -12.69
N PRO A 85 -4.34 16.73 -12.66
CA PRO A 85 -5.07 17.30 -11.54
C PRO A 85 -6.33 16.48 -11.23
N SER A 86 -6.63 16.28 -9.95
CA SER A 86 -7.76 15.48 -9.43
C SER A 86 -7.71 13.96 -9.62
N MET A 87 -6.69 13.41 -10.32
CA MET A 87 -6.54 11.96 -10.46
C MET A 87 -5.75 11.37 -9.29
N SER A 88 -6.32 10.38 -8.60
CA SER A 88 -5.62 9.64 -7.56
C SER A 88 -4.71 8.55 -8.15
N THR A 89 -3.70 8.12 -7.38
CA THR A 89 -2.84 6.98 -7.74
C THR A 89 -3.64 5.71 -7.98
N LYS A 90 -4.67 5.46 -7.16
CA LYS A 90 -5.57 4.31 -7.34
C LYS A 90 -6.36 4.39 -8.64
N GLU A 91 -6.90 5.55 -8.98
CA GLU A 91 -7.64 5.77 -10.23
C GLU A 91 -6.72 5.56 -11.44
N PHE A 92 -5.51 6.13 -11.40
CA PHE A 92 -4.50 5.95 -12.44
C PHE A 92 -4.14 4.47 -12.65
N LEU A 93 -3.87 3.73 -11.57
CA LEU A 93 -3.53 2.31 -11.67
C LEU A 93 -4.72 1.46 -12.14
N SER A 94 -5.95 1.81 -11.71
CA SER A 94 -7.18 1.15 -12.18
C SER A 94 -7.34 1.27 -13.69
N MET A 95 -7.09 2.46 -14.24
CA MET A 95 -7.23 2.73 -15.68
C MET A 95 -6.17 2.03 -16.54
N THR A 96 -4.98 1.81 -15.98
CA THR A 96 -3.86 1.17 -16.70
C THR A 96 -3.91 -0.36 -16.61
N GLY A 97 -4.83 -0.92 -15.82
CA GLY A 97 -4.87 -2.36 -15.54
C GLY A 97 -3.66 -2.86 -14.74
N LEU A 98 -2.92 -1.95 -14.11
CA LEU A 98 -1.70 -2.24 -13.34
C LEU A 98 -1.97 -2.44 -11.85
N ILE A 99 -3.24 -2.49 -11.44
CA ILE A 99 -3.55 -2.85 -10.07
C ILE A 99 -3.10 -4.31 -9.85
N HIS A 100 -2.04 -4.49 -9.06
CA HIS A 100 -1.54 -5.81 -8.64
C HIS A 100 -2.46 -6.53 -7.65
N ILE A 101 -3.73 -6.11 -7.54
CA ILE A 101 -4.74 -6.78 -6.76
C ILE A 101 -5.30 -7.87 -7.66
N GLN A 102 -4.92 -9.11 -7.41
CA GLN A 102 -5.70 -10.22 -7.94
C GLN A 102 -7.13 -10.07 -7.42
N PRO A 103 -8.15 -10.01 -8.29
CA PRO A 103 -9.52 -10.03 -7.84
C PRO A 103 -9.70 -11.31 -7.02
N SER A 104 -10.16 -11.16 -5.77
CA SER A 104 -10.52 -12.31 -4.96
C SER A 104 -11.69 -13.03 -5.61
N GLU A 105 -11.39 -14.16 -6.24
CA GLU A 105 -12.39 -15.17 -6.55
C GLU A 105 -12.80 -15.84 -5.23
N SER A 106 -13.84 -15.31 -4.58
CA SER A 106 -14.72 -16.08 -3.68
C SER A 106 -15.95 -15.25 -3.35
N ASP A 107 -17.09 -15.56 -3.99
CA ASP A 107 -18.15 -16.31 -3.31
C ASP A 107 -19.26 -16.73 -4.29
N GLY A 108 -19.72 -17.97 -4.21
CA GLY A 108 -20.77 -18.49 -5.09
C GLY A 108 -20.80 -19.99 -5.30
N ALA A 109 -20.31 -20.79 -4.36
CA ALA A 109 -20.69 -22.21 -4.33
C ALA A 109 -22.18 -22.33 -3.94
N ARG A 110 -22.91 -23.13 -4.73
CA ARG A 110 -24.12 -23.91 -4.35
C ARG A 110 -25.49 -23.24 -4.46
N ARG A 111 -26.24 -23.64 -5.50
CA ARG A 111 -27.63 -24.11 -5.35
C ARG A 111 -27.78 -25.45 -6.08
N GLU A 112 -27.70 -26.52 -5.29
CA GLU A 112 -28.34 -27.82 -5.57
C GLU A 112 -29.87 -27.68 -5.33
N PRO A 113 -30.73 -28.59 -5.82
CA PRO A 113 -30.50 -29.98 -6.22
C PRO A 113 -30.74 -30.31 -7.70
#